data_AF-A0A8J6LQV7-F1
#
_entry.id   AF-A0A8J6LQV7-F1
#
_cell.length_a   1.000
_cell.length_b   1.000
_cell.length_c   1.000
_cell.angle_alpha   90.00
_cell.angle_beta   90.00
_cell.angle_gamma   90.00
#
_symmetry.space_group_name_H-M   'P 1'
#
loop_
_entity.id
_entity.type
_entity.pdbx_description
1 polymer ?
#
loop_
_entity_poly.entity_id
_entity_poly.type
_entity_poly.pdbx_seq_one_letter_code
_entity_poly.pdbx_strand_id
1 'polypeptide(L)'
;GELARAKPDAITMDEAGRLFWKDAPVGQLAPGSDILQPSARLTGGELGSNPAQERARRRLETWLHGEIARVLAPLHALDTAMKEERVTGLARGLTFRLRENLGALDRRSAASEIAQLSGSERRALRAAGVRIGRFSLFVPALLKPEPARLLALLTQAGDPESRHFLPAPGLTSVPARADLPAQTVAAAGFRRCGPRAIRLDSLEALGAELAKAREAAKNQPGFELTPAMTSVLGCSVEDLRGVVKSLGHAVARKPSETEAGETLPELWRRRAAKPRKAKPAPRPPADSPFAALSQLKPARPAPRRKSRAPRRKADKS
;
A
#
# COMPACT_ATOMS: atom_id res chain seq x y z
N GLY A 1 -27.21 5.83 -31.01
CA GLY A 1 -28.45 5.07 -30.71
C GLY A 1 -28.16 3.64 -30.37
N GLU A 2 -27.48 2.92 -31.27
CA GLU A 2 -27.15 1.50 -31.10
C GLU A 2 -26.22 1.19 -29.92
N LEU A 3 -25.22 2.03 -29.66
CA LEU A 3 -24.30 1.85 -28.53
C LEU A 3 -25.02 1.71 -27.18
N ALA A 4 -26.14 2.43 -26.99
CA ALA A 4 -26.93 2.34 -25.76
C ALA A 4 -27.52 0.94 -25.51
N ARG A 5 -27.61 0.10 -26.55
CA ARG A 5 -28.11 -1.29 -26.49
C ARG A 5 -27.00 -2.33 -26.59
N ALA A 6 -25.73 -1.91 -26.71
CA ALA A 6 -24.59 -2.81 -26.84
C ALA A 6 -24.50 -3.77 -25.65
N LYS A 7 -24.28 -5.07 -25.84
CA LYS A 7 -24.04 -6.02 -24.74
C LYS A 7 -22.71 -5.71 -24.02
N PRO A 8 -22.54 -6.07 -22.74
CA PRO A 8 -21.30 -5.76 -22.00
C PRO A 8 -20.05 -6.34 -22.69
N ASP A 9 -20.13 -7.56 -23.18
CA ASP A 9 -18.98 -8.27 -23.79
C ASP A 9 -18.52 -7.66 -25.13
N ALA A 10 -19.28 -6.70 -25.68
CA ALA A 10 -18.94 -6.01 -26.92
C ALA A 10 -18.18 -4.69 -26.69
N ILE A 11 -18.01 -4.26 -25.43
CA ILE A 11 -17.27 -3.06 -25.07
C ILE A 11 -15.93 -3.48 -24.47
N THR A 12 -14.85 -2.83 -24.88
CA THR A 12 -13.50 -3.09 -24.35
C THR A 12 -12.80 -1.78 -23.99
N MET A 13 -11.73 -1.87 -23.19
CA MET A 13 -10.88 -0.73 -22.82
C MET A 13 -9.40 -1.04 -23.09
N ASP A 14 -8.69 -0.09 -23.69
CA ASP A 14 -7.27 -0.24 -24.01
C ASP A 14 -6.32 0.24 -22.89
N GLU A 15 -5.03 0.37 -23.20
CA GLU A 15 -3.98 0.86 -22.27
C GLU A 15 -3.96 2.38 -22.10
N ALA A 16 -4.72 3.12 -22.88
CA ALA A 16 -4.88 4.57 -22.75
C ALA A 16 -6.22 4.94 -22.06
N GLY A 17 -6.99 3.95 -21.61
CA GLY A 17 -8.32 4.16 -21.05
C GLY A 17 -9.38 4.54 -22.10
N ARG A 18 -9.11 4.31 -23.39
CA ARG A 18 -10.10 4.50 -24.47
C ARG A 18 -11.06 3.32 -24.48
N LEU A 19 -12.34 3.62 -24.66
CA LEU A 19 -13.44 2.67 -24.71
C LEU A 19 -13.78 2.40 -26.17
N PHE A 20 -13.86 1.12 -26.53
CA PHE A 20 -14.15 0.66 -27.89
C PHE A 20 -15.45 -0.11 -27.96
N TRP A 21 -16.16 0.06 -29.07
CA TRP A 21 -17.31 -0.75 -29.44
C TRP A 21 -17.30 -0.97 -30.96
N LYS A 22 -17.41 -2.24 -31.40
CA LYS A 22 -17.23 -2.62 -32.82
C LYS A 22 -15.94 -2.03 -33.42
N ASP A 23 -14.83 -2.14 -32.69
CA ASP A 23 -13.50 -1.63 -33.05
C ASP A 23 -13.39 -0.09 -33.26
N ALA A 24 -14.46 0.66 -33.01
CA ALA A 24 -14.45 2.12 -33.04
C ALA A 24 -14.26 2.70 -31.64
N PRO A 25 -13.42 3.74 -31.47
CA PRO A 25 -13.33 4.47 -30.22
C PRO A 25 -14.64 5.24 -29.99
N VAL A 26 -15.32 4.95 -28.89
CA VAL A 26 -16.63 5.53 -28.54
C VAL A 26 -16.60 6.33 -27.25
N GLY A 27 -15.50 6.29 -26.51
CA GLY A 27 -15.33 7.07 -25.31
C GLY A 27 -13.94 7.00 -24.71
N GLN A 28 -13.75 7.77 -23.64
CA GLN A 28 -12.54 7.88 -22.87
C GLN A 28 -12.89 7.81 -21.39
N LEU A 29 -12.13 7.02 -20.63
CA LEU A 29 -12.20 6.98 -19.17
C LEU A 29 -11.94 8.40 -18.62
N ALA A 30 -12.83 8.86 -17.75
CA ALA A 30 -12.80 10.18 -17.17
C ALA A 30 -12.99 10.11 -15.64
N PRO A 31 -12.54 11.13 -14.88
CA PRO A 31 -12.73 11.14 -13.45
C PRO A 31 -14.22 11.19 -13.11
N GLY A 32 -14.61 10.50 -12.03
CA GLY A 32 -15.97 10.53 -11.50
C GLY A 32 -16.00 10.98 -10.05
N SER A 33 -17.06 10.62 -9.31
CA SER A 33 -17.24 11.04 -7.92
C SER A 33 -16.29 10.34 -6.93
N ASP A 34 -15.85 9.13 -7.29
CA ASP A 34 -14.81 8.36 -6.60
C ASP A 34 -13.94 7.68 -7.65
N ILE A 35 -12.72 7.30 -7.27
CA ILE A 35 -11.81 6.59 -8.16
C ILE A 35 -12.35 5.22 -8.62
N LEU A 36 -13.17 4.55 -7.81
CA LEU A 36 -13.87 3.31 -8.23
C LEU A 36 -15.24 3.58 -8.86
N GLN A 37 -15.62 4.85 -9.02
CA GLN A 37 -16.84 5.30 -9.69
C GLN A 37 -16.48 6.32 -10.78
N PRO A 38 -15.66 5.95 -11.78
CA PRO A 38 -15.28 6.86 -12.84
C PRO A 38 -16.47 7.20 -13.75
N SER A 39 -16.31 8.26 -14.53
CA SER A 39 -17.23 8.62 -15.61
C SER A 39 -16.66 8.21 -16.97
N ALA A 40 -17.49 8.29 -18.01
CA ALA A 40 -17.05 8.14 -19.39
C ALA A 40 -17.29 9.45 -20.14
N ARG A 41 -16.25 9.96 -20.82
CA ARG A 41 -16.41 11.01 -21.81
C ARG A 41 -16.71 10.35 -23.15
N LEU A 42 -17.84 10.68 -23.78
CA LEU A 42 -18.15 10.17 -25.11
C LEU A 42 -17.11 10.68 -26.13
N THR A 43 -16.78 9.86 -27.12
CA THR A 43 -15.93 10.24 -28.25
C THR A 43 -16.68 9.87 -29.51
N GLY A 44 -16.97 10.86 -30.36
CA GLY A 44 -17.87 10.67 -31.50
C GLY A 44 -19.33 10.61 -31.06
N GLY A 45 -20.22 11.13 -31.92
CA GLY A 45 -21.67 11.15 -31.69
C GLY A 45 -22.23 12.54 -31.40
N GLU A 46 -21.44 13.59 -31.65
CA GLU A 46 -21.80 15.01 -31.59
C GLU A 46 -23.00 15.33 -32.50
N LEU A 47 -23.13 14.58 -33.59
CA LEU A 47 -24.25 14.65 -34.54
C LEU A 47 -25.55 14.01 -34.00
N GLY A 48 -25.50 13.27 -32.89
CA GLY A 48 -26.66 12.63 -32.26
C GLY A 48 -27.38 13.57 -31.30
N SER A 49 -28.68 13.34 -31.06
CA SER A 49 -29.45 14.15 -30.11
C SER A 49 -28.95 14.01 -28.66
N ASN A 50 -29.10 15.06 -27.85
CA ASN A 50 -28.68 15.04 -26.43
C ASN A 50 -29.19 13.82 -25.65
N PRO A 51 -30.46 13.40 -25.77
CA PRO A 51 -30.93 12.16 -25.13
C PRO A 51 -30.22 10.89 -25.62
N ALA A 52 -29.80 10.83 -26.89
CA ALA A 52 -29.08 9.69 -27.43
C ALA A 52 -27.63 9.64 -26.93
N GLN A 53 -26.95 10.79 -26.82
CA GLN A 53 -25.61 10.90 -26.25
C GLN A 53 -25.60 10.49 -24.78
N GLU A 54 -26.57 10.96 -23.99
CA GLU A 54 -26.69 10.63 -22.57
C GLU A 54 -26.94 9.13 -22.33
N ARG A 55 -27.80 8.50 -23.15
CA ARG A 55 -27.99 7.03 -23.10
C ARG A 55 -26.72 6.26 -23.44
N ALA A 56 -25.94 6.75 -24.40
CA ALA A 56 -24.66 6.13 -24.77
C ALA A 56 -23.63 6.26 -23.63
N ARG A 57 -23.49 7.45 -23.04
CA ARG A 57 -22.63 7.70 -21.88
C ARG A 57 -22.97 6.78 -20.71
N ARG A 58 -24.25 6.73 -20.31
CA ARG A 58 -24.73 5.83 -19.24
C ARG A 58 -24.42 4.37 -19.52
N ARG A 59 -24.48 3.94 -20.78
CA ARG A 59 -24.14 2.56 -21.15
C ARG A 59 -22.65 2.26 -20.94
N LEU A 60 -21.77 3.18 -21.35
CA LEU A 60 -20.33 3.06 -21.11
C LEU A 60 -20.00 3.05 -19.61
N GLU A 61 -20.65 3.92 -18.82
CA GLU A 61 -20.47 3.97 -17.37
C GLU A 61 -20.94 2.68 -16.68
N THR A 62 -22.11 2.16 -17.09
CA THR A 62 -22.61 0.87 -16.58
C THR A 62 -21.62 -0.26 -16.85
N TRP A 63 -21.03 -0.29 -18.05
CA TRP A 63 -19.99 -1.27 -18.39
C TRP A 63 -18.72 -1.07 -17.54
N LEU A 64 -18.21 0.16 -17.43
CA LEU A 64 -17.05 0.50 -16.62
C LEU A 64 -17.21 0.07 -15.17
N HIS A 65 -18.36 0.37 -14.55
CA HIS A 65 -18.63 -0.01 -13.16
C HIS A 65 -18.73 -1.52 -13.00
N GLY A 66 -19.30 -2.24 -13.97
CA GLY A 66 -19.32 -3.70 -14.00
C GLY A 66 -17.91 -4.29 -14.09
N GLU A 67 -17.07 -3.74 -14.95
CA GLU A 67 -15.69 -4.19 -15.13
C GLU A 67 -14.84 -3.92 -13.88
N ILE A 68 -15.00 -2.75 -13.26
CA ILE A 68 -14.37 -2.40 -11.99
C ILE A 68 -14.82 -3.34 -10.87
N ALA A 69 -16.11 -3.65 -10.77
CA ALA A 69 -16.63 -4.58 -9.78
C ALA A 69 -16.05 -5.99 -9.96
N ARG A 70 -15.91 -6.45 -11.21
CA ARG A 70 -15.34 -7.75 -11.56
C ARG A 70 -13.84 -7.83 -11.25
N VAL A 71 -13.06 -6.90 -11.79
CA VAL A 71 -11.59 -6.91 -11.72
C VAL A 71 -11.10 -6.51 -10.33
N LEU A 72 -11.70 -5.48 -9.73
CA LEU A 72 -11.36 -4.98 -8.40
C LEU A 72 -12.29 -5.56 -7.32
N ALA A 73 -12.84 -6.75 -7.54
CA ALA A 73 -13.54 -7.53 -6.51
C ALA A 73 -12.75 -7.62 -5.19
N PRO A 74 -11.40 -7.76 -5.16
CA PRO A 74 -10.65 -7.76 -3.91
C PRO A 74 -10.72 -6.44 -3.12
N LEU A 75 -10.92 -5.29 -3.77
CA LEU A 75 -11.16 -4.02 -3.06
C LEU A 75 -12.57 -3.96 -2.49
N HIS A 76 -13.58 -4.35 -3.28
CA HIS A 76 -14.97 -4.42 -2.80
C HIS A 76 -15.12 -5.41 -1.64
N ALA A 77 -14.33 -6.49 -1.63
CA ALA A 77 -14.30 -7.43 -0.50
C ALA A 77 -13.88 -6.78 0.82
N LEU A 78 -13.06 -5.72 0.80
CA LEU A 78 -12.73 -4.93 1.99
C LEU A 78 -13.96 -4.17 2.50
N ASP A 79 -14.72 -3.56 1.59
CA ASP A 79 -15.96 -2.85 1.92
C ASP A 79 -17.01 -3.80 2.49
N THR A 80 -17.18 -4.96 1.87
CA THR A 80 -18.07 -6.01 2.36
C THR A 80 -17.65 -6.51 3.74
N ALA A 81 -16.35 -6.77 3.95
CA ALA A 81 -15.85 -7.20 5.26
C ALA A 81 -16.11 -6.16 6.36
N MET A 82 -16.07 -4.86 6.03
CA MET A 82 -16.46 -3.80 6.95
C MET A 82 -17.98 -3.76 7.17
N LYS A 83 -18.80 -3.82 6.11
CA LYS A 83 -20.26 -3.76 6.21
C LYS A 83 -20.84 -4.92 7.03
N GLU A 84 -20.28 -6.12 6.87
CA GLU A 84 -20.71 -7.34 7.57
C GLU A 84 -20.02 -7.52 8.94
N GLU A 85 -19.32 -6.49 9.43
CA GLU A 85 -18.60 -6.51 10.71
C GLU A 85 -17.61 -7.68 10.88
N ARG A 86 -17.13 -8.26 9.77
CA ARG A 86 -16.09 -9.31 9.78
C ARG A 86 -14.72 -8.75 10.19
N VAL A 87 -14.51 -7.45 9.97
CA VAL A 87 -13.39 -6.68 10.53
C VAL A 87 -13.91 -5.60 11.47
N THR A 88 -13.45 -5.62 12.72
CA THR A 88 -13.86 -4.70 13.78
C THR A 88 -12.64 -4.02 14.42
N GLY A 89 -12.87 -3.04 15.29
CA GLY A 89 -11.81 -2.38 16.07
C GLY A 89 -10.68 -1.81 15.20
N LEU A 90 -9.44 -2.12 15.55
CA LEU A 90 -8.26 -1.63 14.84
C LEU A 90 -8.17 -2.24 13.43
N ALA A 91 -8.59 -3.49 13.25
CA ALA A 91 -8.61 -4.12 11.93
C ALA A 91 -9.56 -3.39 10.96
N ARG A 92 -10.73 -2.93 11.44
CA ARG A 92 -11.64 -2.11 10.63
C ARG A 92 -10.97 -0.81 10.17
N GLY A 93 -10.32 -0.10 11.09
CA GLY A 93 -9.62 1.16 10.76
C GLY A 93 -8.50 0.95 9.74
N LEU A 94 -7.72 -0.12 9.85
CA LEU A 94 -6.71 -0.48 8.85
C LEU A 94 -7.33 -0.87 7.50
N THR A 95 -8.46 -1.56 7.51
CA THR A 95 -9.19 -1.94 6.28
C THR A 95 -9.71 -0.72 5.55
N PHE A 96 -10.27 0.25 6.28
CA PHE A 96 -10.69 1.53 5.71
C PHE A 96 -9.49 2.26 5.06
N ARG A 97 -8.38 2.41 5.79
CA ARG A 97 -7.16 3.04 5.24
C ARG A 97 -6.62 2.31 4.01
N LEU A 98 -6.69 0.97 3.99
CA LEU A 98 -6.33 0.19 2.82
C LEU A 98 -7.23 0.52 1.64
N ARG A 99 -8.55 0.55 1.82
CA ARG A 99 -9.50 0.90 0.75
C ARG A 99 -9.23 2.30 0.19
N GLU A 100 -8.97 3.28 1.04
CA GLU A 100 -8.62 4.65 0.63
C GLU A 100 -7.31 4.72 -0.15
N ASN A 101 -6.38 3.80 0.12
CA ASN A 101 -5.09 3.72 -0.56
C ASN A 101 -5.04 2.57 -1.58
N LEU A 102 -6.19 2.21 -2.16
CA LEU A 102 -6.31 1.23 -3.25
C LEU A 102 -5.66 -0.13 -2.93
N GLY A 103 -5.74 -0.52 -1.66
CA GLY A 103 -5.34 -1.83 -1.17
C GLY A 103 -3.88 -1.96 -0.77
N ALA A 104 -3.13 -0.86 -0.62
CA ALA A 104 -1.74 -0.91 -0.14
C ALA A 104 -1.37 0.24 0.80
N LEU A 105 -0.61 -0.07 1.86
CA LEU A 105 -0.06 0.91 2.82
C LEU A 105 1.40 0.61 3.14
N ASP A 106 2.19 1.66 3.40
CA ASP A 106 3.47 1.53 4.09
C ASP A 106 3.22 1.08 5.53
N ARG A 107 3.76 -0.09 5.91
CA ARG A 107 3.66 -0.62 7.27
C ARG A 107 4.15 0.39 8.30
N ARG A 108 5.15 1.21 7.97
CA ARG A 108 5.67 2.26 8.87
C ARG A 108 4.61 3.29 9.23
N SER A 109 3.67 3.56 8.34
CA SER A 109 2.56 4.51 8.55
C SER A 109 1.42 3.95 9.42
N ALA A 110 1.46 2.66 9.76
CA ALA A 110 0.46 1.96 10.55
C ALA A 110 1.10 1.08 11.63
N ALA A 111 2.35 1.40 12.01
CA ALA A 111 3.18 0.51 12.82
C ALA A 111 2.61 0.31 14.24
N SER A 112 2.05 1.36 14.84
CA SER A 112 1.40 1.34 16.15
C SER A 112 0.17 0.45 16.17
N GLU A 113 -0.72 0.63 15.19
CA GLU A 113 -1.97 -0.11 15.05
C GLU A 113 -1.65 -1.58 14.79
N ILE A 114 -0.74 -1.85 13.85
CA ILE A 114 -0.32 -3.22 13.53
C ILE A 114 0.33 -3.90 14.74
N ALA A 115 1.02 -3.18 15.62
CA ALA A 115 1.60 -3.75 16.84
C ALA A 115 0.52 -4.13 17.87
N GLN A 116 -0.57 -3.37 17.93
CA GLN A 116 -1.68 -3.57 18.88
C GLN A 116 -2.72 -4.60 18.40
N LEU A 117 -2.70 -5.00 17.12
CA LEU A 117 -3.62 -6.01 16.60
C LEU A 117 -3.53 -7.33 17.37
N SER A 118 -4.69 -7.76 17.87
CA SER A 118 -4.92 -9.09 18.46
C SER A 118 -4.80 -10.22 17.44
N GLY A 119 -4.70 -11.46 17.94
CA GLY A 119 -4.65 -12.64 17.08
C GLY A 119 -5.90 -12.82 16.20
N SER A 120 -7.09 -12.52 16.74
CA SER A 120 -8.36 -12.56 16.01
C SER A 120 -8.43 -11.48 14.93
N GLU A 121 -8.07 -10.24 15.24
CA GLU A 121 -8.02 -9.14 14.25
C GLU A 121 -7.06 -9.44 13.09
N ARG A 122 -5.89 -10.05 13.38
CA ARG A 122 -4.96 -10.49 12.33
C ARG A 122 -5.55 -11.60 11.46
N ARG A 123 -6.33 -12.52 12.03
CA ARG A 123 -7.02 -13.56 11.27
C ARG A 123 -8.13 -12.96 10.40
N ALA A 124 -8.90 -12.02 10.93
CA ALA A 124 -9.94 -11.31 10.20
C ALA A 124 -9.37 -10.56 8.98
N LEU A 125 -8.26 -9.82 9.15
CA LEU A 125 -7.57 -9.16 8.04
C LEU A 125 -7.12 -10.17 6.97
N ARG A 126 -6.55 -11.32 7.37
CA ARG A 126 -6.16 -12.36 6.40
C ARG A 126 -7.36 -12.96 5.67
N ALA A 127 -8.47 -13.19 6.36
CA ALA A 127 -9.71 -13.69 5.77
C ALA A 127 -10.32 -12.66 4.79
N ALA A 128 -10.11 -11.36 5.02
CA ALA A 128 -10.46 -10.29 4.09
C ALA A 128 -9.44 -10.12 2.93
N GLY A 129 -8.46 -11.03 2.79
CA GLY A 129 -7.46 -10.98 1.72
C GLY A 129 -6.27 -10.04 1.98
N VAL A 130 -6.15 -9.48 3.18
CA VAL A 130 -5.07 -8.55 3.55
C VAL A 130 -3.85 -9.31 4.06
N ARG A 131 -2.68 -9.02 3.48
CA ARG A 131 -1.38 -9.51 3.95
C ARG A 131 -0.67 -8.46 4.79
N ILE A 132 -0.37 -8.81 6.04
CA ILE A 132 0.51 -8.05 6.93
C ILE A 132 1.96 -8.47 6.65
N GLY A 133 2.63 -7.75 5.75
CA GLY A 133 4.04 -7.95 5.40
C GLY A 133 5.02 -7.28 6.36
N ARG A 134 6.30 -7.48 6.10
CA ARG A 134 7.44 -6.86 6.79
C ARG A 134 7.58 -5.38 6.47
N PHE A 135 7.29 -4.97 5.23
CA PHE A 135 7.37 -3.58 4.80
C PHE A 135 6.00 -3.00 4.44
N SER A 136 5.05 -3.83 4.07
CA SER A 136 3.76 -3.38 3.52
C SER A 136 2.59 -4.06 4.20
N LEU A 137 1.46 -3.35 4.27
CA LEU A 137 0.15 -3.94 4.48
C LEU A 137 -0.59 -3.84 3.14
N PHE A 138 -1.00 -4.94 2.52
CA PHE A 138 -1.53 -4.90 1.16
C PHE A 138 -2.44 -6.08 0.82
N VAL A 139 -3.21 -5.97 -0.27
CA VAL A 139 -4.04 -7.05 -0.83
C VAL A 139 -3.31 -7.70 -2.01
N PRO A 140 -2.75 -8.92 -1.88
CA PRO A 140 -1.92 -9.53 -2.93
C PRO A 140 -2.64 -9.74 -4.26
N ALA A 141 -3.96 -9.99 -4.23
CA ALA A 141 -4.76 -10.19 -5.43
C ALA A 141 -4.76 -8.97 -6.37
N LEU A 142 -4.54 -7.76 -5.83
CA LEU A 142 -4.47 -6.52 -6.62
C LEU A 142 -3.13 -6.34 -7.35
N LEU A 143 -2.12 -7.17 -7.04
CA LEU A 143 -0.83 -7.15 -7.74
C LEU A 143 -0.85 -7.98 -9.03
N LYS A 144 -1.95 -8.70 -9.31
CA LYS A 144 -2.13 -9.40 -10.58
C LYS A 144 -2.18 -8.38 -11.73
N PRO A 145 -1.76 -8.75 -12.96
CA PRO A 145 -1.63 -7.79 -14.06
C PRO A 145 -2.90 -6.99 -14.35
N GLU A 146 -4.05 -7.66 -14.43
CA GLU A 146 -5.33 -7.03 -14.78
C GLU A 146 -5.80 -6.02 -13.70
N PRO A 147 -5.90 -6.35 -12.39
CA PRO A 147 -6.18 -5.37 -11.34
C PRO A 147 -5.18 -4.21 -11.25
N ALA A 148 -3.87 -4.50 -11.32
CA ALA A 148 -2.83 -3.47 -11.22
C ALA A 148 -2.92 -2.47 -12.38
N ARG A 149 -3.15 -2.97 -13.59
CA ARG A 149 -3.35 -2.13 -14.78
C ARG A 149 -4.61 -1.28 -14.65
N LEU A 150 -5.73 -1.84 -14.20
CA LEU A 150 -6.96 -1.08 -14.03
C LEU A 150 -6.80 0.02 -12.97
N LEU A 151 -6.17 -0.25 -11.82
CA LEU A 151 -5.91 0.77 -10.80
C LEU A 151 -5.01 1.91 -11.32
N ALA A 152 -4.01 1.58 -12.13
CA ALA A 152 -3.16 2.59 -12.76
C ALA A 152 -3.95 3.47 -13.76
N LEU A 153 -4.86 2.89 -14.55
CA LEU A 153 -5.74 3.64 -15.45
C LEU A 153 -6.72 4.55 -14.69
N LEU A 154 -7.33 4.04 -13.61
CA LEU A 154 -8.27 4.83 -12.79
C LEU A 154 -7.59 6.02 -12.10
N THR A 155 -6.37 5.82 -11.57
CA THR A 155 -5.59 6.92 -10.99
C THR A 155 -5.17 7.95 -12.04
N GLN A 156 -4.76 7.50 -13.22
CA GLN A 156 -4.41 8.37 -14.34
C GLN A 156 -5.60 9.22 -14.82
N ALA A 157 -6.81 8.65 -14.89
CA ALA A 157 -7.99 9.41 -15.31
C ALA A 157 -8.28 10.60 -14.38
N GLY A 158 -7.91 10.50 -13.10
CA GLY A 158 -7.99 11.60 -12.12
C GLY A 158 -6.94 12.70 -12.32
N ASP A 159 -5.85 12.42 -13.04
CA ASP A 159 -4.74 13.33 -13.25
C ASP A 159 -4.16 13.16 -14.68
N PRO A 160 -4.80 13.75 -15.71
CA PRO A 160 -4.40 13.57 -17.10
C PRO A 160 -2.98 14.07 -17.44
N GLU A 161 -2.47 15.03 -16.65
CA GLU A 161 -1.11 15.54 -16.75
C GLU A 161 -0.08 14.58 -16.12
N SER A 162 -0.54 13.63 -15.31
CA SER A 162 0.33 12.61 -14.73
C SER A 162 0.87 11.66 -15.80
N ARG A 163 2.19 11.52 -15.79
CA ARG A 163 2.88 10.53 -16.63
C ARG A 163 2.44 9.12 -16.22
N HIS A 164 2.30 8.26 -17.22
CA HIS A 164 1.75 6.91 -17.03
C HIS A 164 2.78 5.96 -16.43
N PHE A 165 2.30 5.08 -15.55
CA PHE A 165 3.07 3.93 -15.10
C PHE A 165 2.19 2.68 -15.14
N LEU A 166 2.28 1.98 -16.26
CA LEU A 166 1.64 0.69 -16.49
C LEU A 166 2.74 -0.40 -16.43
N PRO A 167 2.89 -1.12 -15.31
CA PRO A 167 3.94 -2.12 -15.20
C PRO A 167 3.63 -3.32 -16.10
N ALA A 168 4.61 -3.76 -16.90
CA ALA A 168 4.51 -4.98 -17.67
C ALA A 168 4.30 -6.21 -16.75
N PRO A 169 3.58 -7.26 -17.20
CA PRO A 169 3.47 -8.50 -16.46
C PRO A 169 4.84 -9.07 -16.07
N GLY A 170 4.96 -9.61 -14.84
CA GLY A 170 6.19 -10.22 -14.35
C GLY A 170 7.24 -9.24 -13.82
N LEU A 171 7.08 -7.93 -14.02
CA LEU A 171 8.04 -6.91 -13.56
C LEU A 171 8.13 -6.87 -12.03
N THR A 172 9.34 -7.05 -11.49
CA THR A 172 9.61 -7.07 -10.04
C THR A 172 10.05 -5.72 -9.50
N SER A 173 10.85 -4.98 -10.26
CA SER A 173 11.16 -3.57 -9.99
C SER A 173 11.61 -2.81 -11.23
N VAL A 174 11.60 -1.49 -11.14
CA VAL A 174 12.04 -0.54 -12.18
C VAL A 174 12.86 0.59 -11.56
N PRO A 175 13.64 1.36 -12.34
CA PRO A 175 14.24 2.60 -11.86
C PRO A 175 13.18 3.54 -11.28
N ALA A 176 13.48 4.13 -10.12
CA ALA A 176 12.60 5.11 -9.51
C ALA A 176 12.57 6.38 -10.35
N ARG A 177 11.37 6.81 -10.70
CA ARG A 177 11.10 7.99 -11.51
C ARG A 177 10.60 9.11 -10.63
N ALA A 178 11.37 10.19 -10.50
CA ALA A 178 11.01 11.33 -9.64
C ALA A 178 9.78 12.08 -10.14
N ASP A 179 9.55 12.06 -11.45
CA ASP A 179 8.46 12.69 -12.18
C ASP A 179 7.10 12.01 -12.01
N LEU A 180 7.06 10.78 -11.49
CA LEU A 180 5.80 10.11 -11.19
C LEU A 180 5.29 10.56 -9.81
N PRO A 181 3.97 10.68 -9.58
CA PRO A 181 3.42 10.79 -8.24
C PRO A 181 3.60 9.49 -7.45
N ALA A 182 3.74 9.58 -6.12
CA ALA A 182 3.86 8.40 -5.26
C ALA A 182 2.60 7.51 -5.30
N GLN A 183 1.43 8.14 -5.42
CA GLN A 183 0.14 7.45 -5.51
C GLN A 183 0.02 6.63 -6.80
N THR A 184 0.46 7.15 -7.95
CA THR A 184 0.49 6.43 -9.23
C THR A 184 1.32 5.14 -9.14
N VAL A 185 2.51 5.25 -8.52
CA VAL A 185 3.38 4.07 -8.30
C VAL A 185 2.73 3.07 -7.33
N ALA A 186 2.07 3.55 -6.28
CA ALA A 186 1.38 2.72 -5.30
C ALA A 186 0.16 1.99 -5.88
N ALA A 187 -0.64 2.67 -6.72
CA ALA A 187 -1.82 2.11 -7.38
C ALA A 187 -1.46 0.95 -8.32
N ALA A 188 -0.31 1.05 -8.99
CA ALA A 188 0.25 -0.02 -9.80
C ALA A 188 0.82 -1.19 -8.98
N GLY A 189 0.79 -1.12 -7.63
CA GLY A 189 1.32 -2.16 -6.75
C GLY A 189 2.83 -2.08 -6.53
N PHE A 190 3.43 -0.90 -6.69
CA PHE A 190 4.87 -0.66 -6.50
C PHE A 190 5.12 0.32 -5.34
N ARG A 191 6.35 0.30 -4.82
CA ARG A 191 6.82 1.26 -3.83
C ARG A 191 8.20 1.77 -4.19
N ARG A 192 8.40 3.08 -4.04
CA ARG A 192 9.74 3.67 -4.12
C ARG A 192 10.60 3.27 -2.93
N CYS A 193 11.74 2.70 -3.24
CA CYS A 193 12.78 2.29 -2.30
C CYS A 193 14.13 2.76 -2.85
N GLY A 194 14.53 3.99 -2.51
CA GLY A 194 15.77 4.58 -3.02
C GLY A 194 15.75 4.71 -4.55
N PRO A 195 16.73 4.14 -5.27
CA PRO A 195 16.83 4.26 -6.73
C PRO A 195 15.84 3.38 -7.51
N ARG A 196 15.03 2.54 -6.84
CA ARG A 196 14.09 1.61 -7.48
C ARG A 196 12.65 1.85 -7.03
N ALA A 197 11.68 1.63 -7.92
CA ALA A 197 10.32 1.31 -7.54
C ALA A 197 10.14 -0.21 -7.60
N ILE A 198 9.73 -0.84 -6.50
CA ILE A 198 9.70 -2.29 -6.32
C ILE A 198 8.27 -2.76 -6.09
N ARG A 199 7.86 -3.82 -6.80
CA ARG A 199 6.55 -4.45 -6.62
C ARG A 199 6.42 -4.98 -5.19
N LEU A 200 5.26 -4.81 -4.57
CA LEU A 200 5.11 -5.04 -3.13
C LEU A 200 5.43 -6.49 -2.71
N ASP A 201 5.08 -7.49 -3.51
CA ASP A 201 5.43 -8.90 -3.26
C ASP A 201 6.96 -9.15 -3.33
N SER A 202 7.64 -8.57 -4.31
CA SER A 202 9.09 -8.65 -4.48
C SER A 202 9.82 -7.94 -3.35
N LEU A 203 9.25 -6.84 -2.86
CA LEU A 203 9.73 -6.13 -1.67
C LEU A 203 9.61 -7.00 -0.40
N GLU A 204 8.51 -7.75 -0.26
CA GLU A 204 8.35 -8.70 0.84
C GLU A 204 9.29 -9.90 0.73
N ALA A 205 9.55 -10.40 -0.48
CA ALA A 205 10.53 -11.45 -0.74
C ALA A 205 11.95 -11.01 -0.38
N LEU A 206 12.35 -9.79 -0.78
CA LEU A 206 13.61 -9.19 -0.34
C LEU A 206 13.68 -9.09 1.19
N GLY A 207 12.57 -8.71 1.83
CA GLY A 207 12.47 -8.67 3.28
C GLY A 207 12.67 -10.02 3.97
N ALA A 208 12.31 -11.11 3.31
CA ALA A 208 12.57 -12.46 3.79
C ALA A 208 14.06 -12.81 3.66
N GLU A 209 14.69 -12.51 2.53
CA GLU A 209 16.14 -12.73 2.33
C GLU A 209 16.98 -11.91 3.31
N LEU A 210 16.64 -10.64 3.53
CA LEU A 210 17.28 -9.80 4.54
C LEU A 210 17.11 -10.37 5.96
N ALA A 211 15.99 -11.01 6.26
CA ALA A 211 15.77 -11.64 7.56
C ALA A 211 16.64 -12.89 7.72
N LYS A 212 16.74 -13.74 6.68
CA LYS A 212 17.62 -14.92 6.68
C LYS A 212 19.08 -14.54 6.87
N ALA A 213 19.57 -13.56 6.09
CA ALA A 213 20.94 -13.08 6.19
C ALA A 213 21.26 -12.53 7.58
N ARG A 214 20.31 -11.81 8.20
CA ARG A 214 20.47 -11.30 9.57
C ARG A 214 20.50 -12.40 10.63
N GLU A 215 19.72 -13.47 10.45
CA GLU A 215 19.75 -14.60 11.39
C GLU A 215 21.06 -15.37 11.29
N ALA A 216 21.55 -15.60 10.07
CA ALA A 216 22.87 -16.21 9.84
C ALA A 216 24.02 -15.38 10.44
N ALA A 217 23.88 -14.04 10.43
CA ALA A 217 24.87 -13.09 10.93
C ALA A 217 24.62 -12.64 12.39
N LYS A 218 23.83 -13.36 13.20
CA LYS A 218 23.39 -12.92 14.54
C LYS A 218 24.52 -12.52 15.50
N ASN A 219 25.67 -13.19 15.39
CA ASN A 219 26.86 -12.93 16.22
C ASN A 219 27.96 -12.16 15.46
N GLN A 220 27.63 -11.60 14.31
CA GLN A 220 28.54 -10.84 13.46
C GLN A 220 28.18 -9.35 13.47
N PRO A 221 29.11 -8.43 13.12
CA PRO A 221 28.84 -7.00 13.10
C PRO A 221 27.80 -6.56 12.05
N GLY A 222 27.51 -7.43 11.08
CA GLY A 222 26.51 -7.24 10.04
C GLY A 222 26.41 -8.46 9.12
N PHE A 223 25.55 -8.39 8.11
CA PHE A 223 25.34 -9.41 7.08
C PHE A 223 25.76 -8.89 5.71
N GLU A 224 26.09 -9.79 4.79
CA GLU A 224 26.43 -9.45 3.40
C GLU A 224 25.18 -9.35 2.52
N LEU A 225 25.23 -8.49 1.50
CA LEU A 225 24.22 -8.49 0.44
C LEU A 225 24.51 -9.68 -0.48
N THR A 226 23.52 -10.54 -0.69
CA THR A 226 23.71 -11.79 -1.43
C THR A 226 23.20 -11.67 -2.88
N PRO A 227 23.72 -12.50 -3.81
CA PRO A 227 23.19 -12.57 -5.19
C PRO A 227 21.69 -12.92 -5.25
N ALA A 228 21.18 -13.65 -4.26
CA ALA A 228 19.74 -13.92 -4.15
C ALA A 228 18.91 -12.64 -3.99
N MET A 229 19.42 -11.64 -3.25
CA MET A 229 18.73 -10.36 -3.07
C MET A 229 18.67 -9.53 -4.37
N THR A 230 19.75 -9.50 -5.15
CA THR A 230 19.75 -8.84 -6.47
C THR A 230 18.85 -9.58 -7.45
N SER A 231 18.82 -10.93 -7.39
CA SER A 231 17.95 -11.76 -8.23
C SER A 231 16.46 -11.51 -7.96
N VAL A 232 16.06 -11.36 -6.70
CA VAL A 232 14.65 -11.05 -6.33
C VAL A 232 14.18 -9.73 -6.96
N LEU A 233 15.07 -8.73 -7.03
CA LEU A 233 14.74 -7.41 -7.54
C LEU A 233 14.99 -7.26 -9.05
N GLY A 234 15.85 -8.09 -9.64
CA GLY A 234 16.33 -7.88 -11.00
C GLY A 234 17.05 -6.53 -11.12
N CYS A 235 17.94 -6.20 -10.18
CA CYS A 235 18.68 -4.93 -10.18
C CYS A 235 20.18 -5.14 -9.91
N SER A 236 20.95 -4.08 -10.16
CA SER A 236 22.39 -4.05 -9.84
C SER A 236 22.63 -4.10 -8.33
N VAL A 237 23.85 -4.47 -7.93
CA VAL A 237 24.28 -4.41 -6.52
C VAL A 237 24.21 -2.97 -6.00
N GLU A 238 24.56 -1.98 -6.82
CA GLU A 238 24.51 -0.57 -6.43
C GLU A 238 23.07 -0.10 -6.16
N ASP A 239 22.13 -0.49 -7.02
CA ASP A 239 20.70 -0.25 -6.76
C ASP A 239 20.24 -0.93 -5.48
N LEU A 240 20.65 -2.19 -5.25
CA LEU A 240 20.30 -2.94 -4.05
C LEU A 240 20.81 -2.23 -2.78
N ARG A 241 22.03 -1.67 -2.79
CA ARG A 241 22.54 -0.86 -1.66
C ARG A 241 21.63 0.33 -1.38
N GLY A 242 21.21 1.05 -2.42
CA GLY A 242 20.27 2.17 -2.32
C GLY A 242 18.90 1.75 -1.75
N VAL A 243 18.39 0.61 -2.21
CA VAL A 243 17.14 0.00 -1.73
C VAL A 243 17.26 -0.36 -0.25
N VAL A 244 18.26 -1.14 0.15
CA VAL A 244 18.45 -1.64 1.51
C VAL A 244 18.66 -0.48 2.50
N LYS A 245 19.38 0.57 2.08
CA LYS A 245 19.50 1.84 2.82
C LYS A 245 18.14 2.51 3.04
N SER A 246 17.30 2.60 2.00
CA SER A 246 15.94 3.19 2.10
C SER A 246 15.01 2.41 3.03
N LEU A 247 15.25 1.10 3.18
CA LEU A 247 14.55 0.20 4.09
C LEU A 247 15.06 0.29 5.55
N GLY A 248 15.97 1.21 5.84
CA GLY A 248 16.45 1.49 7.19
C GLY A 248 17.66 0.66 7.62
N HIS A 249 18.47 0.19 6.67
CA HIS A 249 19.77 -0.41 6.97
C HIS A 249 20.91 0.62 6.77
N ALA A 250 22.10 0.25 7.24
CA ALA A 250 23.32 1.03 7.07
C ALA A 250 24.50 0.07 6.90
N VAL A 251 25.55 0.56 6.23
CA VAL A 251 26.84 -0.11 6.17
C VAL A 251 27.43 -0.21 7.57
N ALA A 252 27.73 -1.43 8.00
CA ALA A 252 28.40 -1.76 9.25
C ALA A 252 29.92 -1.80 9.09
N ARG A 253 30.40 -2.31 7.94
CA ARG A 253 31.81 -2.37 7.57
C ARG A 253 31.93 -2.12 6.06
N LYS A 254 32.80 -1.20 5.65
CA LYS A 254 33.16 -0.99 4.24
C LYS A 254 34.06 -2.13 3.77
N PRO A 255 34.08 -2.44 2.46
CA PRO A 255 35.07 -3.37 1.94
C PRO A 255 36.48 -2.86 2.22
N SER A 256 37.37 -3.77 2.62
CA SER A 256 38.77 -3.48 2.97
C SER A 256 39.64 -4.68 2.64
N GLU A 257 40.89 -4.45 2.27
CA GLU A 257 41.87 -5.54 2.07
C GLU A 257 42.58 -5.85 3.39
N THR A 258 42.84 -7.13 3.64
CA THR A 258 43.68 -7.58 4.75
C THR A 258 45.16 -7.43 4.39
N GLU A 259 46.04 -7.46 5.39
CA GLU A 259 47.49 -7.48 5.17
C GLU A 259 47.97 -8.70 4.35
N ALA A 260 47.14 -9.75 4.26
CA ALA A 260 47.36 -10.93 3.42
C ALA A 260 46.80 -10.79 2.00
N GLY A 261 46.25 -9.62 1.62
CA GLY A 261 45.69 -9.36 0.30
C GLY A 261 44.27 -9.88 0.07
N GLU A 262 43.58 -10.37 1.11
CA GLU A 262 42.19 -10.85 0.99
C GLU A 262 41.21 -9.69 1.10
N THR A 263 40.25 -9.60 0.19
CA THR A 263 39.19 -8.58 0.25
C THR A 263 38.09 -8.99 1.22
N LEU A 264 37.95 -8.26 2.32
CA LEU A 264 36.82 -8.41 3.24
C LEU A 264 35.56 -7.79 2.63
N PRO A 265 34.41 -8.50 2.70
CA PRO A 265 33.18 -8.02 2.10
C PRO A 265 32.54 -6.88 2.91
N GLU A 266 31.71 -6.10 2.21
CA GLU A 266 30.88 -5.06 2.78
C GLU A 266 29.78 -5.68 3.66
N LEU A 267 29.69 -5.25 4.92
CA LEU A 267 28.68 -5.73 5.85
C LEU A 267 27.62 -4.67 6.10
N TRP A 268 26.38 -5.12 6.27
CA TRP A 268 25.20 -4.30 6.48
C TRP A 268 24.52 -4.66 7.81
N ARG A 269 23.91 -3.66 8.45
CA ARG A 269 23.09 -3.88 9.65
C ARG A 269 21.84 -3.04 9.63
N ARG A 270 20.80 -3.50 10.32
CA ARG A 270 19.59 -2.69 10.51
C ARG A 270 19.92 -1.51 11.43
N ARG A 271 19.48 -0.30 11.06
CA ARG A 271 19.63 0.86 11.96
C ARG A 271 18.81 0.62 13.22
N ALA A 272 19.38 0.96 14.37
CA ALA A 272 18.60 1.09 15.59
C ALA A 272 17.50 2.13 15.36
N ALA A 273 16.26 1.80 15.71
CA ALA A 273 15.19 2.77 15.66
C ALA A 273 15.50 3.86 16.69
N LYS A 274 15.86 5.07 16.23
CA LYS A 274 15.87 6.22 17.14
C LYS A 274 14.44 6.39 17.66
N PRO A 275 14.20 6.48 18.98
CA PRO A 275 12.87 6.80 19.49
C PRO A 275 12.45 8.13 18.84
N ARG A 276 11.34 8.11 18.09
CA ARG A 276 10.71 9.35 17.62
C ARG A 276 10.35 10.12 18.87
N LYS A 277 11.10 11.17 19.20
CA LYS A 277 10.63 12.17 20.17
C LYS A 277 9.28 12.65 19.63
N ALA A 278 8.20 12.40 20.38
CA ALA A 278 6.90 12.95 20.05
C ALA A 278 7.11 14.46 19.89
N LYS A 279 6.75 15.01 18.71
CA LYS A 279 6.65 16.47 18.60
C LYS A 279 5.66 16.90 19.71
N PRO A 280 6.04 17.81 20.61
CA PRO A 280 5.06 18.35 21.54
C PRO A 280 3.88 18.86 20.73
N ALA A 281 2.66 18.51 21.17
CA ALA A 281 1.45 19.00 20.52
C ALA A 281 1.57 20.52 20.36
N PRO A 282 1.24 21.08 19.17
CA PRO A 282 1.24 22.53 19.01
C PRO A 282 0.36 23.11 20.12
N ARG A 283 0.93 24.07 20.89
CA ARG A 283 0.14 24.81 21.87
C ARG A 283 -0.99 25.51 21.11
N PRO A 284 -2.25 25.43 21.56
CA PRO A 284 -3.32 26.17 20.93
C PRO A 284 -2.95 27.67 20.95
N PRO A 285 -3.35 28.44 19.91
CA PRO A 285 -3.19 29.90 19.89
C PRO A 285 -3.76 30.51 21.17
N ALA A 286 -3.15 31.59 21.68
CA ALA A 286 -3.57 32.24 22.93
C ALA A 286 -5.03 32.68 22.91
N ASP A 287 -5.57 32.98 21.72
CA ASP A 287 -6.94 33.47 21.50
C ASP A 287 -7.93 32.35 21.14
N SER A 288 -7.55 31.08 21.29
CA SER A 288 -8.48 29.96 21.09
C SER A 288 -9.42 29.82 22.29
N PRO A 289 -10.72 29.52 22.08
CA PRO A 289 -11.66 29.18 23.16
C PRO A 289 -11.19 28.02 24.05
N PHE A 290 -10.24 27.21 23.56
CA PHE A 290 -9.67 26.07 24.26
C PHE A 290 -8.35 26.39 25.00
N ALA A 291 -7.85 27.63 24.96
CA ALA A 291 -6.63 28.03 25.66
C ALA A 291 -6.73 27.82 27.18
N ALA A 292 -7.93 28.03 27.76
CA ALA A 292 -8.21 27.79 29.18
C ALA A 292 -8.11 26.31 29.60
N LEU A 293 -8.34 25.35 28.68
CA LEU A 293 -8.23 23.91 28.98
C LEU A 293 -6.79 23.45 29.16
N SER A 294 -5.81 24.17 28.61
CA SER A 294 -4.39 23.84 28.78
C SER A 294 -3.87 24.07 30.21
N GLN A 295 -4.60 24.86 31.02
CA GLN A 295 -4.29 25.14 32.42
C GLN A 295 -4.91 24.13 33.40
N LEU A 296 -5.88 23.33 32.92
CA LEU A 296 -6.49 22.27 33.72
C LEU A 296 -5.58 21.04 33.71
N LYS A 297 -4.75 20.89 34.75
CA LYS A 297 -4.08 19.63 35.04
C LYS A 297 -5.15 18.55 35.27
N PRO A 298 -5.22 17.46 34.50
CA PRO A 298 -6.09 16.35 34.86
C PRO A 298 -5.65 15.82 36.23
N ALA A 299 -6.58 15.80 37.18
CA ALA A 299 -6.35 15.21 38.49
C ALA A 299 -5.90 13.76 38.28
N ARG A 300 -4.68 13.44 38.72
CA ARG A 300 -4.12 12.10 38.66
C ARG A 300 -5.05 11.20 39.49
N PRO A 301 -5.64 10.12 38.93
CA PRO A 301 -6.46 9.24 39.74
C PRO A 301 -5.60 8.67 40.87
N ALA A 302 -6.11 8.75 42.10
CA ALA A 302 -5.43 8.26 43.28
C ALA A 302 -5.05 6.78 43.10
N PRO A 303 -3.86 6.35 43.54
CA PRO A 303 -3.47 4.96 43.41
C PRO A 303 -4.46 4.07 44.17
N ARG A 304 -5.08 3.12 43.45
CA ARG A 304 -5.89 2.05 44.06
C ARG A 304 -5.03 1.34 45.11
N ARG A 305 -5.39 1.49 46.40
CA ARG A 305 -4.84 0.69 47.50
C ARG A 305 -5.01 -0.79 47.15
N LYS A 306 -3.91 -1.52 46.99
CA LYS A 306 -3.92 -2.99 46.87
C LYS A 306 -4.51 -3.56 48.16
N SER A 307 -5.69 -4.16 48.09
CA SER A 307 -6.23 -4.98 49.17
C SER A 307 -5.26 -6.14 49.42
N ARG A 308 -4.69 -6.21 50.63
CA ARG A 308 -3.92 -7.37 51.10
C ARG A 308 -4.86 -8.57 51.13
N ALA A 309 -4.52 -9.63 50.38
CA ALA A 309 -5.17 -10.92 50.48
C ALA A 309 -4.97 -11.52 51.88
N PRO A 310 -5.96 -12.21 52.45
CA PRO A 310 -5.81 -12.87 53.75
C PRO A 310 -4.85 -14.07 53.64
N ARG A 311 -3.89 -14.15 54.58
CA ARG A 311 -2.99 -15.29 54.75
C ARG A 311 -3.82 -16.54 55.10
N ARG A 312 -3.79 -17.56 54.23
CA ARG A 312 -4.20 -18.93 54.59
C ARG A 312 -3.26 -19.43 55.69
N LYS A 313 -3.82 -19.75 56.87
CA LYS A 313 -3.14 -20.57 57.88
C LYS A 313 -3.00 -21.97 57.30
N ALA A 314 -1.78 -22.50 57.29
CA ALA A 314 -1.54 -23.92 57.16
C ALA A 314 -1.75 -24.54 58.54
N ASP A 315 -2.80 -25.36 58.68
CA ASP A 315 -2.91 -26.28 59.80
C ASP A 315 -1.92 -27.42 59.58
N LYS A 316 -1.10 -27.66 60.59
CA LYS A 316 -0.41 -28.93 60.81
C LYS A 316 -1.22 -29.69 61.85
N SER A 317 -1.74 -30.85 61.46
CA SER A 317 -1.92 -32.03 62.29
C SER A 317 -1.85 -33.23 61.37
#